data_AF-A0A7W9WI04-F1
#
_entry.id   AF-A0A7W9WI04-F1
#
_cell.length_a   1.000
_cell.length_b   1.000
_cell.length_c   1.000
_cell.angle_alpha   90.00
_cell.angle_beta   90.00
_cell.angle_gamma   90.00
#
_symmetry.space_group_name_H-M   'P 1'
#
loop_
_entity.id
_entity.type
_entity.pdbx_description
1 polymer ?
#
loop_
_entity_poly.entity_id
_entity_poly.type
_entity_poly.pdbx_seq_one_letter_code
_entity_poly.pdbx_strand_id
1 'polypeptide(L)'
;MPEHVDFNSPAVSCDCLAHVYGNAADHADRVRRYPSDMTDAEWAAVRPLLPVPAWFQGRGGRPEGYCHRQLLDAIRYLVAGGIS
;
A
#
# COMPACT_ATOMS: atom_id res chain seq x y z
N MET A 1 -23.13 23.46 5.33
CA MET A 1 -21.80 23.55 4.70
C MET A 1 -21.02 22.34 5.19
N PRO A 2 -20.83 21.26 4.42
CA PRO A 2 -19.93 20.20 4.83
C PRO A 2 -18.49 20.61 4.49
N GLU A 3 -17.60 20.33 5.42
CA GLU A 3 -16.23 20.80 5.47
C GLU A 3 -15.40 19.92 4.54
N HIS A 4 -14.89 20.50 3.46
CA HIS A 4 -14.01 19.81 2.53
C HIS A 4 -12.63 19.71 3.18
N VAL A 5 -12.31 18.55 3.75
CA VAL A 5 -10.95 18.25 4.20
C VAL A 5 -10.11 18.02 2.95
N ASP A 6 -9.30 19.02 2.60
CA ASP A 6 -8.37 18.95 1.49
C ASP A 6 -7.24 17.96 1.80
N PHE A 7 -7.40 16.71 1.36
CA PHE A 7 -6.35 15.69 1.33
C PHE A 7 -5.33 15.92 0.20
N ASN A 8 -5.00 17.17 -0.12
CA ASN A 8 -4.04 17.46 -1.18
C ASN A 8 -2.62 17.55 -0.59
N SER A 9 -2.09 16.41 -0.18
CA SER A 9 -0.65 16.20 -0.21
C SER A 9 -0.34 15.43 -1.48
N PRO A 10 0.53 15.94 -2.38
CA PRO A 10 0.98 15.15 -3.52
C PRO A 10 1.50 13.83 -2.97
N ALA A 11 1.02 12.73 -3.56
CA ALA A 11 1.23 11.36 -3.10
C ALA A 11 2.60 11.23 -2.44
N VAL A 12 2.62 10.92 -1.13
CA VAL A 12 3.84 10.44 -0.48
C VAL A 12 4.26 9.24 -1.32
N SER A 13 5.29 9.42 -2.14
CA SER A 13 5.89 8.37 -2.95
C SER A 13 6.04 7.18 -2.04
N CYS A 14 5.37 6.08 -2.37
CA CYS A 14 5.26 5.01 -1.40
C CYS A 14 6.65 4.46 -1.09
N ASP A 15 7.11 4.50 0.17
CA ASP A 15 8.42 3.97 0.60
C ASP A 15 8.47 2.42 0.57
N CYS A 16 7.70 1.78 -0.30
CA CYS A 16 7.67 0.33 -0.41
C CYS A 16 8.76 -0.17 -1.38
N LEU A 17 9.24 -1.39 -1.14
CA LEU A 17 10.30 -1.99 -1.96
C LEU A 17 9.90 -2.07 -3.44
N ALA A 18 8.63 -2.31 -3.76
CA ALA A 18 8.16 -2.39 -5.14
C ALA A 18 8.29 -1.05 -5.89
N HIS A 19 7.97 0.08 -5.24
CA HIS A 19 8.12 1.42 -5.83
C HIS A 19 9.57 1.90 -5.83
N VAL A 20 10.31 1.69 -4.74
CA VAL A 20 11.74 2.09 -4.63
C VAL A 20 12.61 1.40 -5.69
N TYR A 21 12.32 0.12 -6.01
CA TYR A 21 13.05 -0.64 -7.02
C TYR A 21 12.39 -0.60 -8.41
N GLY A 22 11.32 0.18 -8.61
CA GLY A 22 10.64 0.34 -9.90
C GLY A 22 9.88 -0.90 -10.39
N ASN A 23 9.67 -1.91 -9.55
CA ASN A 23 8.95 -3.13 -9.89
C ASN A 23 7.44 -2.90 -10.06
N ALA A 24 6.91 -1.87 -9.40
CA ALA A 24 5.52 -1.45 -9.46
C ALA A 24 5.27 -0.31 -10.47
N ALA A 25 6.10 -0.16 -11.51
CA ALA A 25 5.99 0.96 -12.45
C ALA A 25 4.60 1.06 -13.13
N ASP A 26 3.92 -0.07 -13.34
CA ASP A 26 2.58 -0.13 -13.92
C ASP A 26 1.45 0.17 -12.90
N HIS A 27 1.81 0.30 -11.61
CA HIS A 27 0.87 0.47 -10.50
C HIS A 27 1.11 1.83 -9.83
N ALA A 28 0.10 2.72 -9.97
CA ALA A 28 0.14 4.05 -9.39
C ALA A 28 0.41 4.02 -7.87
N ASP A 29 1.01 5.10 -7.38
CA ASP A 29 1.23 5.32 -5.94
C ASP A 29 -0.08 5.17 -5.15
N ARG A 30 0.08 4.78 -3.89
CA ARG A 30 -1.05 4.56 -2.99
C ARG A 30 -1.77 5.88 -2.72
N VAL A 31 -3.02 5.97 -3.14
CA VAL A 31 -3.97 7.03 -2.76
C VAL A 31 -4.99 6.44 -1.80
N ARG A 32 -5.21 7.11 -0.67
CA ARG A 32 -6.26 6.71 0.28
C ARG A 32 -7.64 6.95 -0.36
N ARG A 33 -8.42 5.89 -0.56
CA ARG A 33 -9.71 5.90 -1.28
C ARG A 33 -10.88 5.57 -0.36
N TYR A 34 -10.68 4.67 0.60
CA TYR A 34 -11.75 4.17 1.46
C TYR A 34 -11.51 4.48 2.94
N PRO A 35 -12.58 4.61 3.76
CA PRO A 35 -12.45 4.73 5.20
C PRO A 35 -11.74 3.54 5.86
N SER A 36 -11.83 2.35 5.23
CA SER A 36 -11.15 1.12 5.65
C SER A 36 -9.63 1.14 5.40
N ASP A 37 -9.13 2.11 4.63
CA ASP A 37 -7.72 2.20 4.30
C ASP A 37 -6.89 2.67 5.49
N MET A 38 -5.75 2.02 5.66
CA MET A 38 -4.84 2.17 6.78
C MET A 38 -4.17 3.55 6.82
N THR A 39 -4.08 4.16 7.99
CA THR A 39 -3.31 5.39 8.22
C THR A 39 -1.80 5.13 8.12
N ASP A 40 -1.00 6.20 7.95
CA ASP A 40 0.47 6.06 7.88
C ASP A 40 1.05 5.51 9.18
N ALA A 41 0.46 5.87 10.33
CA ALA A 41 0.86 5.39 11.65
C ALA A 41 0.61 3.88 11.81
N GLU A 42 -0.58 3.42 11.42
CA GLU A 42 -0.88 1.98 11.42
C GLU A 42 0.02 1.23 10.44
N TRP A 43 0.31 1.81 9.27
CA TRP A 43 1.22 1.22 8.30
C TRP A 43 2.64 1.07 8.84
N ALA A 44 3.15 2.08 9.55
CA ALA A 44 4.45 2.01 10.19
C ALA A 44 4.55 0.85 11.21
N ALA A 45 3.45 0.55 11.91
CA ALA A 45 3.39 -0.57 12.85
C ALA A 45 3.27 -1.95 12.16
N VAL A 46 2.53 -2.04 11.04
CA VAL A 46 2.31 -3.31 10.31
C VAL A 46 3.47 -3.67 9.39
N ARG A 47 4.09 -2.69 8.73
CA ARG A 47 5.18 -2.89 7.76
C ARG A 47 6.30 -3.84 8.26
N PRO A 48 6.85 -3.72 9.48
CA PRO A 48 7.93 -4.59 9.94
C PRO A 48 7.49 -6.05 10.21
N LEU A 49 6.19 -6.31 10.31
CA LEU A 49 5.64 -7.66 10.53
C LEU A 49 5.48 -8.44 9.22
N LEU A 50 5.54 -7.75 8.07
CA LEU A 50 5.42 -8.38 6.77
C LEU A 50 6.69 -9.15 6.43
N PRO A 51 6.55 -10.34 5.81
CA PRO A 51 7.71 -11.10 5.38
C PRO A 51 8.50 -10.28 4.36
N VAL A 52 9.83 -10.32 4.47
CA VAL A 52 10.71 -9.74 3.46
C VAL A 52 10.53 -10.53 2.16
N PRO A 53 10.24 -9.86 1.02
CA PRO A 53 10.04 -10.57 -0.24
C PRO A 53 11.28 -11.37 -0.64
N ALA A 54 11.08 -12.59 -1.13
CA ALA A 54 12.19 -13.47 -1.50
C ALA A 54 13.11 -12.88 -2.59
N TRP A 55 12.54 -12.11 -3.52
CA TRP A 55 13.29 -11.42 -4.58
C TRP A 55 14.24 -10.35 -4.02
N PHE A 56 13.92 -9.75 -2.87
CA PHE A 56 14.76 -8.72 -2.23
C PHE A 56 16.05 -9.30 -1.62
N GLN A 57 16.04 -10.57 -1.21
CA GLN A 57 17.21 -11.24 -0.62
C GLN A 57 18.12 -11.91 -1.66
N GLY A 58 17.95 -11.60 -2.95
CA GLY A 58 18.74 -12.23 -4.02
C GLY A 58 18.45 -13.72 -4.20
N ARG A 59 17.34 -14.24 -3.64
CA ARG A 59 16.94 -15.65 -3.75
C ARG A 59 16.26 -16.00 -5.08
N GLY A 60 16.31 -15.08 -6.06
CA GLY A 60 15.59 -15.20 -7.33
C GLY A 60 14.08 -14.99 -7.18
N GLY A 61 13.36 -15.11 -8.30
CA GLY A 61 11.90 -14.91 -8.38
C GLY A 61 11.49 -13.59 -9.05
N ARG A 62 10.24 -13.52 -9.49
CA ARG A 62 9.67 -12.31 -10.10
C ARG A 62 9.62 -11.20 -9.04
N PRO A 63 10.14 -9.99 -9.33
CA PRO A 63 10.01 -8.86 -8.42
C PRO A 63 8.53 -8.57 -8.13
N GLU A 64 8.24 -8.16 -6.90
CA GLU A 64 6.87 -7.83 -6.48
C GLU A 64 6.38 -6.60 -7.24
N GLY A 65 5.29 -6.77 -7.98
CA GLY A 65 4.70 -5.69 -8.78
C GLY A 65 3.73 -4.80 -8.01
N TYR A 66 3.35 -5.14 -6.78
CA TYR A 66 2.32 -4.41 -6.02
C TYR A 66 2.86 -3.90 -4.69
N CYS A 67 2.39 -2.74 -4.25
CA CYS A 67 2.69 -2.28 -2.91
C CYS A 67 1.96 -3.14 -1.86
N HIS A 68 2.71 -3.70 -0.90
CA HIS A 68 2.13 -4.41 0.25
C HIS A 68 1.02 -3.63 0.99
N ARG A 69 1.17 -2.31 1.09
CA ARG A 69 0.15 -1.46 1.72
C ARG A 69 -1.14 -1.43 0.91
N GLN A 70 -1.05 -1.28 -0.41
CA GLN A 70 -2.22 -1.31 -1.29
C GLN A 70 -2.93 -2.67 -1.24
N LEU A 71 -2.16 -3.76 -1.18
CA LEU A 71 -2.72 -5.10 -1.02
C LEU A 71 -3.51 -5.23 0.30
N LEU A 72 -2.96 -4.73 1.40
CA LEU A 72 -3.62 -4.76 2.71
C LEU A 72 -4.84 -3.83 2.79
N ASP A 73 -4.77 -2.64 2.18
CA ASP A 73 -5.92 -1.73 2.07
C ASP A 73 -7.06 -2.41 1.28
N ALA A 74 -6.74 -3.11 0.17
CA ALA A 74 -7.71 -3.88 -0.59
C ALA A 74 -8.33 -5.03 0.22
N ILE A 75 -7.52 -5.79 0.97
CA ILE A 75 -8.01 -6.85 1.86
C ILE A 75 -8.93 -6.25 2.94
N ARG A 76 -8.54 -5.14 3.57
CA ARG A 76 -9.37 -4.45 4.58
C ARG A 76 -10.68 -3.97 4.01
N TYR A 77 -10.67 -3.42 2.79
CA TYR A 77 -11.88 -3.02 2.10
C TYR A 77 -12.83 -4.22 1.89
N LEU A 78 -12.31 -5.35 1.40
CA LEU A 78 -13.10 -6.58 1.21
C LEU A 78 -13.68 -7.09 2.54
N VAL A 79 -12.89 -7.05 3.62
CA VAL A 79 -13.34 -7.48 4.95
C VAL A 79 -14.40 -6.53 5.53
N ALA A 80 -14.27 -5.22 5.31
CA ALA A 80 -15.21 -4.22 5.81
C ALA A 80 -16.54 -4.19 5.04
N GLY A 81 -16.50 -4.38 3.72
CA GLY A 81 -17.69 -4.38 2.86
C GLY A 81 -18.40 -5.73 2.76
N GLY A 82 -17.69 -6.83 3.05
CA GLY A 82 -18.17 -8.18 2.78
C GLY A 82 -18.10 -8.56 1.30
N ILE A 83 -18.28 -9.86 1.01
CA ILE A 83 -18.54 -10.38 -0.34
C ILE A 83 -20.06 -10.54 -0.41
N SER A 84 -20.73 -9.66 -1.15
CA SER A 84 -22.15 -9.84 -1.51
C SER A 84 -22.29 -10.63 -2.81
#